data_AF-A0A366I727-F1
#
_entry.id   AF-A0A366I727-F1
#
_cell.length_a   1.000
_cell.length_b   1.000
_cell.length_c   1.000
_cell.angle_alpha   90.00
_cell.angle_beta   90.00
_cell.angle_gamma   90.00
#
_symmetry.space_group_name_H-M   'P 1'
#
loop_
_entity.id
_entity.type
_entity.pdbx_description
1 polymer ?
#
loop_
_entity_poly.entity_id
_entity_poly.type
_entity_poly.pdbx_seq_one_letter_code
_entity_poly.pdbx_strand_id
1 'polypeptide(L)' 'MKRYSPERKAAVLDKLLPPHNMTVSALAQQEGISEATLYNWRIQAKLEGKPVPG' A
#
# COMPACT_ATOMS: atom_id res chain seq x y z
N MET A 1 -10.22 1.73 -17.23
CA MET A 1 -9.83 1.42 -15.84
C MET A 1 -8.63 2.28 -15.48
N LYS A 2 -8.72 3.14 -14.45
CA LYS A 2 -7.57 3.94 -14.00
C LYS A 2 -6.55 2.99 -13.38
N ARG A 3 -5.58 2.55 -14.19
CA ARG A 3 -4.48 1.70 -13.75
C ARG A 3 -3.64 2.54 -12.81
N TYR A 4 -3.61 2.20 -11.52
CA TYR A 4 -2.68 2.84 -10.59
C TYR A 4 -1.27 2.60 -11.09
N SER A 5 -0.49 3.67 -11.21
CA SER A 5 0.89 3.55 -11.67
C SER A 5 1.71 2.76 -10.63
N PRO A 6 2.67 1.94 -11.05
CA PRO A 6 3.50 1.16 -10.14
C PRO A 6 4.25 2.07 -9.14
N GLU A 7 4.60 3.28 -9.53
CA GLU A 7 5.22 4.30 -8.67
C GLU A 7 4.26 4.71 -7.54
N ARG A 8 2.97 4.88 -7.85
CA ARG A 8 1.96 5.22 -6.85
C ARG A 8 1.75 4.06 -5.88
N LYS A 9 1.68 2.81 -6.38
CA LYS A 9 1.60 1.63 -5.51
C LYS A 9 2.80 1.55 -4.57
N ALA A 10 4.01 1.77 -5.08
CA ALA A 10 5.23 1.75 -4.29
C ALA A 10 5.23 2.84 -3.20
N ALA A 11 4.91 4.09 -3.55
CA ALA A 11 4.85 5.19 -2.59
C ALA A 11 3.82 4.95 -1.47
N VAL A 12 2.69 4.32 -1.78
CA VAL A 12 1.67 3.99 -0.78
C VAL A 12 2.12 2.83 0.12
N LEU A 13 2.75 1.80 -0.44
CA LEU A 13 3.32 0.72 0.35
C LEU A 13 4.47 1.19 1.23
N ASP A 14 5.29 2.14 0.77
CA ASP A 14 6.40 2.70 1.53
C ASP A 14 5.91 3.45 2.79
N LYS A 15 4.76 4.13 2.69
CA LYS A 15 4.10 4.76 3.84
C LYS A 15 3.58 3.76 4.88
N LEU A 16 3.34 2.50 4.50
CA LEU A 16 3.02 1.43 5.46
C LEU A 16 4.26 0.97 6.24
N LEU A 17 5.46 1.29 5.79
CA LEU A 17 6.72 0.87 6.40
C LEU A 17 7.20 1.86 7.45
N PRO A 18 8.03 1.42 8.41
CA PRO A 18 8.82 2.32 9.24
C PRO A 18 9.63 3.27 8.33
N PRO A 19 9.70 4.58 8.65
CA PRO A 19 9.33 5.21 9.93
C PRO A 19 7.86 5.66 10.05
N HIS A 20 7.08 5.61 8.97
CA HIS A 20 5.72 6.16 8.94
C HIS A 20 4.71 5.24 9.63
N ASN A 21 4.87 3.92 9.47
CA ASN A 21 4.04 2.87 10.08
C ASN A 21 2.52 3.16 9.96
N MET A 22 2.10 3.75 8.84
CA MET A 22 0.71 4.17 8.64
C MET A 22 -0.20 2.95 8.48
N THR A 23 -1.48 3.12 8.81
CA THR A 23 -2.47 2.06 8.59
C THR A 23 -3.02 2.13 7.17
N VAL A 24 -3.49 0.99 6.68
CA VAL A 24 -4.17 0.87 5.38
C VAL A 24 -5.36 1.83 5.29
N SER A 25 -6.14 1.99 6.36
CA SER A 25 -7.28 2.90 6.43
C SER A 25 -6.91 4.37 6.29
N ALA A 26 -5.81 4.80 6.93
CA ALA A 26 -5.33 6.17 6.79
C ALA A 26 -4.88 6.47 5.36
N LEU A 27 -4.17 5.53 4.73
CA LEU A 27 -3.75 5.66 3.34
C LEU A 27 -4.94 5.61 2.36
N ALA A 28 -5.95 4.79 2.66
CA ALA A 28 -7.17 4.73 1.87
C ALA A 28 -7.86 6.09 1.81
N GLN A 29 -7.98 6.76 2.96
CA GLN A 29 -8.56 8.10 3.04
C GLN A 29 -7.68 9.17 2.38
N GLN A 30 -6.36 9.13 2.61
CA GLN A 30 -5.44 10.15 2.09
C GLN A 30 -5.25 10.05 0.57
N GLU A 31 -5.13 8.84 0.03
CA GLU A 31 -4.86 8.60 -1.38
C GLU A 31 -6.14 8.41 -2.21
N GLY A 32 -7.29 8.26 -1.53
CA GLY A 32 -8.58 7.96 -2.16
C GLY A 32 -8.62 6.56 -2.78
N ILE A 33 -7.91 5.61 -2.18
CA ILE A 33 -7.82 4.21 -2.65
C ILE A 33 -8.69 3.34 -1.75
N SER A 34 -9.40 2.37 -2.31
CA SER A 34 -10.17 1.44 -1.48
C SER A 34 -9.23 0.59 -0.61
N GLU A 35 -9.60 0.38 0.64
CA GLU A 35 -8.85 -0.45 1.58
C GLU A 35 -8.58 -1.85 1.01
N ALA A 36 -9.57 -2.44 0.33
CA ALA A 36 -9.42 -3.73 -0.35
C ALA A 36 -8.28 -3.74 -1.39
N THR A 37 -8.08 -2.64 -2.13
CA THR A 37 -6.97 -2.50 -3.09
C THR A 37 -5.63 -2.46 -2.36
N LEU A 38 -5.55 -1.72 -1.25
CA LEU A 38 -4.34 -1.61 -0.44
C LEU A 38 -3.99 -2.92 0.25
N TYR A 39 -4.97 -3.67 0.75
CA TYR A 39 -4.78 -5.03 1.27
C TYR A 39 -4.22 -5.95 0.18
N ASN A 40 -4.80 -5.91 -1.02
CA ASN A 40 -4.26 -6.67 -2.16
C ASN A 40 -2.81 -6.28 -2.46
N TRP A 41 -2.48 -4.99 -2.44
CA TRP A 41 -1.11 -4.53 -2.67
C TRP A 41 -0.13 -4.99 -1.59
N ARG A 42 -0.55 -4.98 -0.32
CA ARG A 42 0.24 -5.50 0.80
C ARG A 42 0.50 -6.99 0.64
N ILE A 43 -0.52 -7.78 0.28
CA ILE A 43 -0.38 -9.22 0.02
C ILE A 43 0.59 -9.46 -1.15
N GLN A 44 0.43 -8.73 -2.25
CA GLN A 44 1.32 -8.82 -3.40
C GLN A 44 2.76 -8.43 -3.03
N ALA A 45 2.97 -7.38 -2.24
CA ALA A 45 4.29 -6.98 -1.78
C ALA A 45 4.94 -8.05 -0.89
N LYS A 46 4.15 -8.68 0.00
CA LYS A 46 4.60 -9.83 0.80
C LYS A 46 5.00 -11.03 -0.06
N LEU A 47 4.22 -11.32 -1.11
CA LEU A 47 4.52 -12.39 -2.08
C LEU A 47 5.77 -12.07 -2.93
N GLU A 48 5.99 -10.80 -3.26
CA GLU A 48 7.20 -10.31 -3.93
C GLU A 48 8.44 -10.31 -3.00
N GLY A 49 8.32 -10.71 -1.73
CA GLY A 49 9.42 -10.75 -0.77
C GLY A 49 9.81 -9.38 -0.21
N LYS A 50 8.98 -8.35 -0.41
CA LYS A 50 9.20 -7.03 0.20
C LYS A 50 8.82 -7.09 1.69
N PRO A 51 9.64 -6.50 2.57
CA PRO A 51 9.31 -6.41 3.99
C PRO A 51 8.11 -5.48 4.12
N VAL A 52 6.91 -6.04 4.29
CA VAL A 52 5.72 -5.30 4.70
C VAL A 52 5.35 -5.74 6.12
N PRO A 53 4.86 -4.85 6.99
CA PRO A 53 4.57 -5.21 8.37
C PRO A 53 3.51 -6.32 8.35
N GLY A 54 3.67 -7.32 9.21
CA GLY A 54 2.79 -8.49 9.35
C GLY A 54 1.54 -8.20 10.16
#